data_AF-A0A355WIQ1-F1
#
_entry.id   AF-A0A355WIQ1-F1
#
_cell.length_a   1.000
_cell.length_b   1.000
_cell.length_c   1.000
_cell.angle_alpha   90.00
_cell.angle_beta   90.00
_cell.angle_gamma   90.00
#
_symmetry.space_group_name_H-M   'P 1'
#
loop_
_entity.id
_entity.type
_entity.pdbx_description
1 polymer ?
#
loop_
_entity_poly.entity_id
_entity_poly.type
_entity_poly.pdbx_seq_one_letter_code
_entity_poly.pdbx_strand_id
1 'polypeptide(L)'
;PTASMKREGTWPEIELYGPGYTETWKSLYDRFGLDFESSLDPGQPDEHWERYLYFNAGFFYYKCPHEFGQLFTEFATEIRDSPPKELICQSLDPWLDQVVLPLVIHKLGGGRNLEPGLRLDRDLTCHWRVLPLLYAREADNVVALLESICEPNKIKKVLKQYEPIKRMIYQGKGQKVREMFDRDDLPRKEQQMRNRIKAAKLWMR
;
A
#
# COMPACT_ATOMS: atom_id res chain seq x y z
N PRO A 1 -6.80 8.08 14.07
CA PRO A 1 -6.96 7.65 12.65
C PRO A 1 -5.74 6.86 12.22
N THR A 2 -5.83 6.11 11.14
CA THR A 2 -4.65 5.46 10.53
C THR A 2 -4.97 5.05 9.09
N ALA A 3 -4.00 4.40 8.46
CA ALA A 3 -4.12 3.77 7.16
C ALA A 3 -3.40 2.42 7.11
N SER A 4 -3.44 1.75 5.94
CA SER A 4 -2.75 0.49 5.74
C SER A 4 -1.24 0.63 5.91
N MET A 5 -0.67 -0.27 6.71
CA MET A 5 0.76 -0.44 6.93
C MET A 5 1.36 -1.48 5.98
N LYS A 6 0.58 -2.05 5.04
CA LYS A 6 1.09 -2.85 3.91
C LYS A 6 1.68 -1.92 2.83
N ARG A 7 2.84 -1.35 3.12
CA ARG A 7 3.54 -0.33 2.32
C ARG A 7 4.93 -0.81 1.89
N GLU A 8 5.46 -0.23 0.82
CA GLU A 8 6.83 -0.40 0.33
C GLU A 8 7.46 0.99 0.20
N GLY A 9 8.80 1.11 0.23
CA GLY A 9 9.49 2.40 0.05
C GLY A 9 9.44 2.91 -1.40
N THR A 10 8.25 3.29 -1.88
CA THR A 10 8.01 3.79 -3.24
C THR A 10 8.15 5.30 -3.37
N TRP A 11 8.15 6.02 -2.25
CA TRP A 11 8.33 7.47 -2.18
C TRP A 11 8.84 7.86 -0.78
N PRO A 12 9.66 8.91 -0.63
CA PRO A 12 10.42 9.64 -1.65
C PRO A 12 11.42 8.79 -2.43
N GLU A 13 11.76 9.23 -3.64
CA GLU A 13 12.91 8.72 -4.40
C GLU A 13 14.15 9.59 -4.11
N ILE A 14 15.25 8.96 -3.71
CA ILE A 14 16.48 9.68 -3.32
C ILE A 14 17.41 9.83 -4.52
N GLU A 15 17.81 11.06 -4.79
CA GLU A 15 18.77 11.46 -5.83
C GLU A 15 20.13 11.81 -5.22
N LEU A 16 21.22 11.61 -5.97
CA LEU A 16 22.60 11.76 -5.46
C LEU A 16 22.90 13.13 -4.83
N TYR A 17 22.30 14.20 -5.36
CA TYR A 17 22.45 15.58 -4.87
C TYR A 17 21.11 16.20 -4.47
N GLY A 18 20.08 15.35 -4.32
CA GLY A 18 18.76 15.79 -3.93
C GLY A 18 18.58 15.80 -2.42
N PRO A 19 17.44 16.33 -1.94
CA PRO A 19 17.05 16.22 -0.55
C PRO A 19 16.95 14.76 -0.09
N GLY A 20 17.36 14.51 1.16
CA GLY A 20 17.20 13.23 1.82
C GLY A 20 15.76 12.95 2.27
N TYR A 21 15.50 11.76 2.79
CA TYR A 21 14.19 11.41 3.36
C TYR A 21 13.78 12.36 4.49
N THR A 22 14.71 12.69 5.40
CA THR A 22 14.45 13.60 6.52
C THR A 22 14.07 14.97 6.01
N GLU A 23 14.83 15.53 5.07
CA GLU A 23 14.60 16.87 4.55
C GLU A 23 13.24 16.94 3.83
N THR A 24 12.95 15.96 2.98
CA THR A 24 11.67 15.86 2.28
C THR A 24 10.50 15.79 3.25
N TRP A 25 10.50 14.85 4.21
CA TRP A 25 9.38 14.73 5.14
C TRP A 25 9.27 15.90 6.10
N LYS A 26 10.40 16.37 6.67
CA LYS A 26 10.39 17.50 7.59
C LYS A 26 9.85 18.77 6.93
N SER A 27 10.19 19.04 5.68
CA SER A 27 9.67 20.21 4.95
C SER A 27 8.13 20.22 4.86
N LEU A 28 7.52 19.04 4.70
CA LEU A 28 6.07 18.87 4.68
C LEU A 28 5.47 19.09 6.07
N TYR A 29 6.06 18.52 7.12
CA TYR A 29 5.59 18.72 8.49
C TYR A 29 5.69 20.19 8.93
N ASP A 30 6.83 20.84 8.65
CA ASP A 30 7.05 22.26 8.93
C ASP A 30 5.99 23.13 8.23
N ARG A 31 5.69 22.83 6.97
CA ARG A 31 4.68 23.57 6.16
C ARG A 31 3.28 23.53 6.75
N PHE A 32 2.90 22.43 7.43
CA PHE A 32 1.58 22.29 8.07
C PHE A 32 1.60 22.48 9.59
N GLY A 33 2.74 22.90 10.15
CA GLY A 33 2.93 23.12 11.59
C GLY A 33 2.72 21.85 12.42
N LEU A 34 3.20 20.71 11.93
CA LEU A 34 3.10 19.40 12.57
C LEU A 34 4.38 19.06 13.35
N ASP A 35 4.24 18.29 14.43
CA ASP A 35 5.36 17.78 15.23
C ASP A 35 6.05 16.59 14.52
N PHE A 36 7.07 16.89 13.72
CA PHE A 36 7.83 15.91 12.95
C PHE A 36 8.45 14.82 13.82
N GLU A 37 9.09 15.16 14.94
CA GLU A 37 9.83 14.22 15.78
C GLU A 37 8.91 13.16 16.39
N SER A 38 7.71 13.55 16.82
CA SER A 38 6.70 12.61 17.34
C SER A 38 6.24 11.56 16.32
N SER A 39 6.46 11.83 15.02
CA SER A 39 6.06 10.96 13.93
C SER A 39 7.11 9.92 13.55
N LEU A 40 8.33 9.99 14.09
CA LEU A 40 9.43 9.11 13.69
C LEU A 40 9.36 7.73 14.37
N ASP A 41 9.91 6.71 13.71
CA ASP A 41 10.19 5.41 14.31
C ASP A 41 11.68 5.34 14.69
N PRO A 42 12.04 5.47 15.98
CA PRO A 42 13.43 5.47 16.42
C PRO A 42 14.12 4.11 16.30
N GLY A 43 13.36 3.02 16.05
CA GLY A 43 13.93 1.69 15.81
C GLY A 43 14.56 1.56 14.41
N GLN A 44 14.32 2.52 13.53
CA GLN A 44 14.85 2.53 12.17
C GLN A 44 16.03 3.49 12.04
N PRO A 45 17.07 3.14 11.26
CA PRO A 45 18.20 4.02 10.98
C PRO A 45 17.77 5.35 10.38
N ASP A 46 18.60 6.36 10.57
CA ASP A 46 18.44 7.62 9.85
C ASP A 46 18.48 7.39 8.34
N GLU A 47 17.72 8.20 7.59
CA GLU A 47 17.55 8.09 6.14
C GLU A 47 17.01 6.73 5.64
N HIS A 48 16.38 5.93 6.52
CA HIS A 48 15.64 4.74 6.13
C HIS A 48 14.14 5.03 6.00
N TRP A 49 13.52 4.63 4.89
CA TRP A 49 12.14 5.02 4.57
C TRP A 49 11.11 4.62 5.65
N GLU A 50 11.31 3.50 6.37
CA GLU A 50 10.38 3.06 7.43
C GLU A 50 10.40 3.96 8.67
N ARG A 51 11.48 4.73 8.85
CA ARG A 51 11.63 5.72 9.94
C ARG A 51 10.54 6.78 9.87
N TYR A 52 10.10 7.15 8.68
CA TYR A 52 9.12 8.22 8.47
C TYR A 52 7.70 7.66 8.41
N LEU A 53 6.73 8.51 8.74
CA LEU A 53 5.33 8.11 8.69
C LEU A 53 4.90 8.06 7.23
N TYR A 54 4.62 6.86 6.73
CA TYR A 54 4.24 6.62 5.34
C TYR A 54 3.12 5.58 5.28
N PHE A 55 2.17 5.63 4.37
CA PHE A 55 1.07 4.64 4.38
C PHE A 55 0.70 4.21 2.98
N ASN A 56 0.08 3.03 2.90
CA ASN A 56 -0.65 2.63 1.71
C ASN A 56 -2.10 3.10 1.82
N ALA A 57 -2.62 3.73 0.78
CA ALA A 57 -4.00 4.21 0.70
C ALA A 57 -5.06 3.10 0.51
N GLY A 58 -4.68 1.81 0.59
CA GLY A 58 -5.59 0.67 0.46
C GLY A 58 -6.78 0.71 1.44
N PHE A 59 -6.57 1.26 2.63
CA PHE A 59 -7.63 1.77 3.49
C PHE A 59 -7.10 2.90 4.36
N PHE A 60 -8.00 3.73 4.84
CA PHE A 60 -7.78 4.67 5.94
C PHE A 60 -9.11 4.95 6.63
N TYR A 61 -9.05 5.38 7.88
CA TYR A 61 -10.27 5.68 8.63
C TYR A 61 -10.08 6.76 9.69
N TYR A 62 -11.19 7.45 9.95
CA TYR A 62 -11.33 8.42 11.03
C TYR A 62 -12.80 8.48 11.45
N LYS A 63 -13.08 9.09 12.61
CA LYS A 63 -14.43 9.20 13.18
C LYS A 63 -15.39 10.02 12.30
N CYS A 64 -14.88 11.00 11.54
CA CYS A 64 -15.68 11.89 10.71
C CYS A 64 -15.10 11.96 9.28
N PRO A 65 -15.80 11.44 8.25
CA PRO A 65 -15.30 11.47 6.88
C PRO A 65 -15.27 12.89 6.31
N HIS A 66 -16.16 13.78 6.75
CA HIS A 66 -16.18 15.18 6.30
C HIS A 66 -14.96 15.95 6.77
N GLU A 67 -14.63 15.86 8.07
CA GLU A 67 -13.41 16.50 8.64
C GLU A 67 -12.15 15.97 7.95
N PHE A 68 -12.08 14.64 7.75
CA PHE A 68 -10.93 14.03 7.08
C PHE A 68 -10.81 14.51 5.63
N GLY A 69 -11.91 14.47 4.87
CA GLY A 69 -11.93 14.86 3.46
C GLY A 69 -11.61 16.33 3.25
N GLN A 70 -12.05 17.21 4.16
CA GLN A 70 -11.71 18.64 4.13
C GLN A 70 -10.21 18.85 4.30
N LEU A 71 -9.61 18.32 5.37
CA LEU A 71 -8.17 18.46 5.62
C LEU A 71 -7.33 17.81 4.53
N PHE A 72 -7.76 16.65 4.04
CA PHE A 72 -7.08 15.97 2.94
C PHE A 72 -7.07 16.81 1.67
N THR A 73 -8.21 17.41 1.32
CA THR A 73 -8.33 18.28 0.14
C THR A 73 -7.47 19.53 0.28
N GLU A 74 -7.47 20.15 1.46
CA GLU A 74 -6.64 21.31 1.77
C GLU A 74 -5.15 20.99 1.60
N PHE A 75 -4.67 19.92 2.26
CA PHE A 75 -3.26 19.55 2.23
C PHE A 75 -2.81 19.10 0.83
N ALA A 76 -3.64 18.31 0.14
CA ALA A 76 -3.33 17.85 -1.21
C ALA A 76 -3.25 19.01 -2.21
N THR A 77 -4.17 19.97 -2.11
CA THR A 77 -4.18 21.16 -2.98
C THR A 77 -2.95 22.02 -2.73
N GLU A 78 -2.62 22.28 -1.46
CA GLU A 78 -1.45 23.08 -1.10
C GLU A 78 -0.13 22.44 -1.58
N ILE A 79 0.06 21.13 -1.38
CA ILE A 79 1.27 20.43 -1.84
C ILE A 79 1.34 20.41 -3.36
N ARG A 80 0.21 20.19 -4.05
CA ARG A 80 0.17 20.15 -5.51
C ARG A 80 0.49 21.51 -6.12
N ASP A 81 -0.11 22.56 -5.60
CA ASP A 81 -0.06 23.90 -6.22
C ASP A 81 1.17 24.70 -5.76
N SER A 82 1.71 24.39 -4.57
CA SER A 82 2.86 25.07 -3.98
C SER A 82 3.75 24.09 -3.20
N PRO A 83 4.41 23.11 -3.86
CA PRO A 83 5.28 22.18 -3.16
C PRO A 83 6.48 22.90 -2.52
N PRO A 84 6.95 22.49 -1.32
CA PRO A 84 8.22 22.98 -0.78
C PRO A 84 9.40 22.58 -1.68
N LYS A 85 10.50 23.34 -1.60
CA LYS A 85 11.68 23.17 -2.48
C LYS A 85 12.31 21.78 -2.36
N GLU A 86 12.15 21.14 -1.20
CA GLU A 86 12.66 19.80 -0.92
C GLU A 86 11.92 18.70 -1.71
N LEU A 87 10.81 19.03 -2.37
CA LEU A 87 10.08 18.15 -3.28
C LEU A 87 10.49 18.32 -4.75
N ILE A 88 11.52 19.11 -5.06
CA ILE A 88 11.92 19.43 -6.45
C ILE A 88 12.22 18.20 -7.31
N CYS A 89 12.71 17.11 -6.71
CA CYS A 89 13.01 15.85 -7.39
C CYS A 89 11.86 14.83 -7.32
N GLN A 90 10.74 15.15 -6.67
CA GLN A 90 9.71 14.19 -6.33
C GLN A 90 8.53 14.26 -7.30
N SER A 91 8.12 13.12 -7.84
CA SER A 91 6.83 13.02 -8.54
C SER A 91 5.69 13.01 -7.54
N LEU A 92 4.65 13.82 -7.80
CA LEU A 92 3.38 13.79 -7.07
C LEU A 92 2.31 12.95 -7.78
N ASP A 93 2.54 12.51 -9.02
CA ASP A 93 1.65 11.60 -9.75
C ASP A 93 2.33 10.22 -9.86
N PRO A 94 1.73 9.14 -9.31
CA PRO A 94 0.42 9.02 -8.68
C PRO A 94 0.42 9.19 -7.15
N TRP A 95 1.49 9.74 -6.57
CA TRP A 95 1.81 9.60 -5.14
C TRP A 95 1.20 10.65 -4.20
N LEU A 96 0.55 11.69 -4.71
CA LEU A 96 0.06 12.82 -3.90
C LEU A 96 -0.78 12.37 -2.71
N ASP A 97 -1.64 11.37 -2.91
CA ASP A 97 -2.47 10.80 -1.85
C ASP A 97 -1.63 10.17 -0.73
N GLN A 98 -0.60 9.42 -1.09
CA GLN A 98 0.34 8.80 -0.15
C GLN A 98 1.26 9.80 0.54
N VAL A 99 1.55 10.94 -0.08
CA VAL A 99 2.29 12.05 0.55
C VAL A 99 1.42 12.76 1.59
N VAL A 100 0.15 13.01 1.27
CA VAL A 100 -0.80 13.75 2.12
C VAL A 100 -1.29 12.92 3.30
N LEU A 101 -1.55 11.63 3.07
CA LEU A 101 -2.20 10.74 4.02
C LEU A 101 -1.51 10.70 5.40
N PRO A 102 -0.18 10.57 5.52
CA PRO A 102 0.52 10.66 6.80
C PRO A 102 0.30 11.97 7.55
N LEU A 103 0.33 13.10 6.84
CA LEU A 103 0.21 14.43 7.41
C LEU A 103 -1.19 14.65 8.00
N VAL A 104 -2.23 14.25 7.26
CA VAL A 104 -3.63 14.35 7.72
C VAL A 104 -3.89 13.41 8.89
N ILE A 105 -3.38 12.18 8.82
CA ILE A 105 -3.49 11.21 9.92
C ILE A 105 -2.85 11.79 11.19
N HIS A 106 -1.65 12.35 11.07
CA HIS A 106 -0.93 12.92 12.20
C HIS A 106 -1.64 14.17 12.75
N LYS A 107 -2.10 15.08 11.87
CA LYS A 107 -2.91 16.27 12.25
C LYS A 107 -4.13 15.89 13.09
N LEU A 108 -4.76 14.77 12.77
CA LEU A 108 -5.94 14.24 13.46
C LEU A 108 -5.60 13.32 14.65
N GLY A 109 -4.36 13.36 15.15
CA GLY A 109 -3.91 12.60 16.32
C GLY A 109 -3.75 11.09 16.08
N GLY A 110 -3.53 10.68 14.82
CA GLY A 110 -3.30 9.30 14.41
C GLY A 110 -1.81 8.96 14.20
N GLY A 111 -1.55 7.70 13.86
CA GLY A 111 -0.17 7.22 13.62
C GLY A 111 -0.10 5.75 13.17
N ARG A 112 1.07 5.13 13.34
CA ARG A 112 1.35 3.72 12.95
C ARG A 112 0.61 2.69 13.80
N ASN A 113 0.38 3.02 15.06
CA ASN A 113 -0.05 2.03 16.05
C ASN A 113 -1.56 1.86 16.04
N LEU A 114 -1.95 0.67 15.64
CA LEU A 114 -3.28 0.15 15.86
C LEU A 114 -3.21 -0.92 16.92
N GLU A 115 -4.14 -0.81 17.88
CA GLU A 115 -4.47 -1.94 18.73
C GLU A 115 -4.67 -3.19 17.85
N PRO A 116 -4.17 -4.37 18.24
CA PRO A 116 -4.22 -5.57 17.41
C PRO A 116 -5.60 -5.87 16.81
N GLY A 117 -6.69 -5.59 17.54
CA GLY A 117 -8.07 -5.78 17.06
C GLY A 117 -8.58 -4.72 16.07
N LEU A 118 -7.85 -3.62 15.87
CA LEU A 118 -8.14 -2.55 14.90
C LEU A 118 -7.29 -2.66 13.63
N ARG A 119 -6.41 -3.68 13.55
CA ARG A 119 -5.58 -3.94 12.37
C ARG A 119 -6.43 -4.57 11.27
N LEU A 120 -6.83 -3.76 10.31
CA LEU A 120 -7.49 -4.26 9.09
C LEU A 120 -6.50 -5.06 8.22
N ASP A 121 -5.21 -4.70 8.24
CA ASP A 121 -4.21 -5.47 7.51
C ASP A 121 -4.03 -6.90 8.05
N ARG A 122 -3.82 -7.85 7.13
CA ARG A 122 -3.50 -9.27 7.35
C ARG A 122 -4.73 -10.09 7.72
N ASP A 123 -5.10 -10.10 8.99
CA ASP A 123 -5.99 -11.14 9.53
C ASP A 123 -7.45 -10.86 9.22
N LEU A 124 -7.85 -9.59 9.18
CA LEU A 124 -9.23 -9.18 8.92
C LEU A 124 -9.49 -8.90 7.44
N THR A 125 -8.56 -8.26 6.74
CA THR A 125 -8.71 -7.94 5.32
C THR A 125 -7.47 -8.30 4.50
N CYS A 126 -7.73 -8.70 3.26
CA CYS A 126 -6.72 -8.94 2.24
C CYS A 126 -6.85 -7.91 1.12
N HIS A 127 -5.98 -6.89 1.13
CA HIS A 127 -5.81 -5.99 -0.02
C HIS A 127 -5.01 -6.69 -1.11
N TRP A 128 -5.60 -6.83 -2.30
CA TRP A 128 -4.96 -7.45 -3.44
C TRP A 128 -5.17 -6.62 -4.71
N ARG A 129 -4.18 -6.68 -5.62
CA ARG A 129 -4.16 -5.87 -6.85
C ARG A 129 -4.55 -6.67 -8.08
N VAL A 130 -3.94 -7.86 -8.25
CA VAL A 130 -4.23 -8.79 -9.34
C VAL A 130 -4.17 -10.23 -8.81
N LEU A 131 -5.01 -11.11 -9.37
CA LEU A 131 -5.11 -12.50 -8.91
C LEU A 131 -3.78 -13.25 -8.93
N PRO A 132 -2.89 -13.11 -9.95
CA PRO A 132 -1.61 -13.80 -9.92
C PRO A 132 -0.74 -13.44 -8.71
N LEU A 133 -0.75 -12.16 -8.28
CA LEU A 133 -0.02 -11.77 -7.08
C LEU A 133 -0.66 -12.32 -5.81
N LEU A 134 -1.99 -12.35 -5.74
CA LEU A 134 -2.72 -12.96 -4.62
C LEU A 134 -2.29 -14.43 -4.45
N TYR A 135 -2.33 -15.20 -5.53
CA TYR A 135 -1.94 -16.61 -5.51
C TYR A 135 -0.45 -16.84 -5.19
N ALA A 136 0.42 -15.90 -5.58
CA ALA A 136 1.86 -15.99 -5.35
C ALA A 136 2.25 -15.75 -3.89
N ARG A 137 1.66 -14.75 -3.23
CA ARG A 137 2.18 -14.24 -1.94
C ARG A 137 1.26 -14.42 -0.73
N GLU A 138 -0.06 -14.52 -0.93
CA GLU A 138 -0.98 -14.53 0.20
C GLU A 138 -1.02 -15.91 0.87
N ALA A 139 -1.37 -15.91 2.15
CA ALA A 139 -1.43 -17.10 2.99
C ALA A 139 -2.41 -18.17 2.45
N ASP A 140 -2.18 -19.44 2.78
CA ASP A 140 -2.98 -20.57 2.29
C ASP A 140 -4.48 -20.41 2.61
N ASN A 141 -4.79 -19.91 3.81
CA ASN A 141 -6.17 -19.68 4.22
C ASN A 141 -6.88 -18.61 3.38
N VAL A 142 -6.18 -17.58 2.91
CA VAL A 142 -6.74 -16.53 2.04
C VAL A 142 -7.09 -17.11 0.68
N VAL A 143 -6.21 -17.93 0.10
CA VAL A 143 -6.46 -18.60 -1.19
C VAL A 143 -7.61 -19.60 -1.06
N ALA A 144 -7.61 -20.41 0.00
CA ALA A 144 -8.67 -21.37 0.27
C ALA A 144 -10.04 -20.68 0.41
N LEU A 145 -10.09 -19.55 1.13
CA LEU A 145 -11.30 -18.75 1.28
C LEU A 145 -11.77 -18.15 -0.05
N LEU A 146 -10.85 -17.62 -0.87
CA LEU A 146 -11.17 -17.12 -2.20
C LEU A 146 -11.81 -18.21 -3.07
N GLU A 147 -11.23 -19.41 -3.06
CA GLU A 147 -11.71 -20.54 -3.84
C GLU A 147 -13.07 -21.04 -3.34
N SER A 148 -13.27 -21.12 -2.02
CA SER A 148 -14.56 -21.52 -1.43
C SER A 148 -15.67 -20.52 -1.72
N ILE A 149 -15.39 -19.22 -1.70
CA ILE A 149 -16.37 -18.17 -2.07
C ILE A 149 -16.77 -18.29 -3.56
N CYS A 150 -15.83 -18.71 -4.41
CA CYS A 150 -16.05 -18.86 -5.84
C CYS A 150 -16.71 -20.19 -6.24
N GLU A 151 -16.77 -21.17 -5.34
CA GLU A 151 -17.28 -22.53 -5.62
C GLU A 151 -18.77 -22.57 -6.02
N PRO A 152 -19.70 -21.86 -5.35
CA PRO A 152 -21.12 -22.01 -5.64
C PRO A 152 -21.46 -21.70 -7.10
N ASN A 153 -22.22 -22.58 -7.76
CA ASN A 153 -22.55 -22.47 -9.19
C ASN A 153 -23.17 -21.12 -9.60
N LYS A 154 -23.97 -20.52 -8.71
CA LYS A 154 -24.56 -19.18 -8.94
C LYS A 154 -23.49 -18.09 -9.07
N ILE A 155 -22.44 -18.15 -8.25
CA ILE A 155 -21.30 -17.22 -8.26
C ILE A 155 -20.41 -17.51 -9.47
N LYS A 156 -20.10 -18.79 -9.72
CA LYS A 156 -19.32 -19.24 -10.88
C LYS A 156 -19.88 -18.76 -12.22
N LYS A 157 -21.20 -18.79 -12.40
CA LYS A 157 -21.87 -18.32 -13.64
C LYS A 157 -21.55 -16.85 -13.95
N VAL A 158 -21.43 -16.01 -12.92
CA VAL A 158 -21.11 -14.59 -13.03
C VAL A 158 -19.61 -14.41 -13.18
N LEU A 159 -18.82 -14.93 -12.24
CA LEU A 159 -17.38 -14.67 -12.15
C LEU A 159 -16.59 -15.20 -13.35
N LYS A 160 -17.02 -16.30 -13.98
CA LYS A 160 -16.32 -16.87 -15.14
C LYS A 160 -16.36 -15.99 -16.40
N GLN A 161 -17.17 -14.92 -16.40
CA GLN A 161 -17.24 -13.98 -17.51
C GLN A 161 -15.99 -13.09 -17.58
N TYR A 162 -15.31 -12.88 -16.44
CA TYR A 162 -14.04 -12.18 -16.40
C TYR A 162 -12.88 -13.18 -16.56
N GLU A 163 -12.14 -13.04 -17.67
CA GLU A 163 -11.13 -14.02 -18.09
C GLU A 163 -10.04 -14.29 -17.02
N PRO A 164 -9.51 -13.28 -16.29
CA PRO A 164 -8.56 -13.53 -15.19
C PRO A 164 -9.14 -14.42 -14.09
N ILE A 165 -10.37 -14.18 -13.62
CA ILE A 165 -11.00 -15.07 -12.61
C ILE A 165 -11.17 -16.47 -13.19
N LYS A 166 -11.70 -16.57 -14.41
CA LYS A 166 -11.93 -17.86 -15.07
C LYS A 166 -10.66 -18.70 -15.15
N ARG A 167 -9.55 -18.08 -15.55
CA ARG A 167 -8.26 -18.73 -15.73
C ARG A 167 -7.61 -19.09 -14.40
N MET A 168 -7.57 -18.14 -13.48
CA MET A 168 -6.87 -18.27 -12.21
C MET A 168 -7.58 -19.25 -11.28
N ILE A 169 -8.89 -19.09 -11.12
CA ILE A 169 -9.68 -19.86 -10.16
C ILE A 169 -10.21 -21.15 -10.83
N TYR A 170 -11.01 -21.03 -11.89
CA TYR A 170 -11.72 -22.21 -12.44
C TYR A 170 -10.89 -23.11 -13.36
N GLN A 171 -9.76 -22.64 -13.89
CA GLN A 171 -8.88 -23.43 -14.76
C GLN A 171 -7.52 -23.74 -14.12
N GLY A 172 -7.39 -23.52 -12.80
CA GLY A 172 -6.22 -23.92 -12.02
C GLY A 172 -4.93 -23.16 -12.32
N LYS A 173 -4.95 -22.07 -13.11
CA LYS A 173 -3.73 -21.28 -13.34
C LYS A 173 -3.25 -20.57 -12.07
N GLY A 174 -4.13 -20.29 -11.11
CA GLY A 174 -3.76 -19.73 -9.82
C GLY A 174 -2.91 -20.67 -9.00
N GLN A 175 -3.29 -21.95 -8.93
CA GLN A 175 -2.48 -22.96 -8.25
C GLN A 175 -1.11 -23.15 -8.93
N LYS A 176 -1.05 -23.09 -10.27
CA LYS A 176 0.23 -23.06 -10.99
C LYS A 176 1.11 -21.87 -10.62
N VAL A 177 0.52 -20.69 -10.40
CA VAL A 177 1.28 -19.54 -9.89
C VAL A 177 1.74 -19.80 -8.45
N ARG A 178 0.86 -20.33 -7.60
CA ARG A 178 1.18 -20.64 -6.19
C ARG A 178 2.35 -21.62 -6.06
N GLU A 179 2.41 -22.65 -6.90
CA GLU A 179 3.50 -23.62 -6.98
C GLU A 179 4.86 -22.99 -7.35
N MET A 180 4.88 -21.82 -8.01
CA MET A 180 6.12 -21.15 -8.39
C MET A 180 6.83 -20.48 -7.20
N PHE A 181 6.16 -20.26 -6.07
CA PHE A 181 6.68 -19.46 -4.96
C PHE A 181 6.63 -20.24 -3.65
N ASP A 182 7.76 -20.29 -2.96
CA ASP A 182 7.79 -20.66 -1.56
C ASP A 182 7.27 -19.49 -0.73
N ARG A 183 6.29 -19.74 0.15
CA ARG A 183 5.65 -18.69 0.95
C ARG A 183 6.51 -18.29 2.14
N ASP A 184 7.41 -19.18 2.58
CA ASP A 184 8.36 -18.91 3.67
C ASP A 184 9.63 -18.22 3.16
N ASP A 185 9.86 -18.22 1.84
CA ASP A 185 10.99 -17.55 1.18
C ASP A 185 10.55 -16.77 -0.08
N LEU A 186 9.66 -15.81 0.13
CA LEU A 186 9.18 -14.94 -0.95
C LEU A 186 10.26 -13.94 -1.40
N PRO A 187 10.34 -13.63 -2.71
CA PRO A 187 11.22 -12.57 -3.19
C PRO A 187 10.93 -11.24 -2.47
N ARG A 188 11.99 -10.55 -2.02
CA ARG A 188 11.87 -9.29 -1.25
C ARG A 188 11.15 -8.17 -1.98
N LYS A 189 11.21 -8.15 -3.32
CA LYS A 189 10.58 -7.13 -4.16
C LYS A 189 9.43 -7.73 -4.96
N GLU A 190 8.25 -7.11 -4.91
CA GLU A 190 7.09 -7.54 -5.70
C GLU A 190 7.42 -7.66 -7.20
N GLN A 191 8.27 -6.76 -7.71
CA GLN A 191 8.70 -6.77 -9.11
C GLN A 191 9.33 -8.10 -9.55
N GLN A 192 10.07 -8.79 -8.67
CA GLN A 192 10.67 -10.08 -8.97
C GLN A 192 9.59 -11.16 -9.15
N MET A 193 8.57 -11.17 -8.28
CA MET A 193 7.41 -12.05 -8.43
C MET A 193 6.68 -11.77 -9.74
N ARG A 194 6.40 -10.50 -10.05
CA ARG A 194 5.74 -10.09 -11.30
C ARG A 194 6.49 -10.56 -12.53
N ASN A 195 7.82 -10.40 -12.56
CA ASN A 195 8.65 -10.81 -13.69
C ASN A 195 8.60 -12.34 -13.89
N ARG A 196 8.68 -13.13 -12.82
CA ARG A 196 8.58 -14.60 -12.89
C ARG A 196 7.21 -15.05 -13.43
N ILE A 197 6.12 -14.46 -12.93
CA ILE A 197 4.75 -14.78 -13.37
C ILE A 197 4.54 -14.40 -14.85
N LYS A 198 5.06 -13.25 -15.27
CA LYS A 198 5.02 -12.82 -16.68
C LYS A 198 5.81 -13.77 -17.58
N ALA A 199 7.01 -14.18 -17.18
CA ALA A 199 7.82 -15.15 -17.92
C ALA A 199 7.10 -16.50 -18.09
N ALA A 200 6.35 -16.94 -17.07
CA ALA A 200 5.52 -18.14 -17.12
C ALA A 200 4.22 -17.98 -17.94
N LYS A 201 3.95 -16.80 -18.52
CA LYS A 201 2.69 -16.47 -19.25
C LYS A 201 1.44 -16.66 -18.37
N LEU A 202 1.58 -16.45 -17.07
CA LEU A 202 0.49 -16.54 -16.08
C LEU A 202 0.03 -15.16 -15.58
N TRP A 203 0.61 -14.08 -16.10
CA TRP A 203 0.20 -12.72 -15.76
C TRP A 203 -1.11 -12.36 -16.45
N MET A 204 -2.11 -11.96 -15.66
CA MET A 204 -3.42 -11.53 -16.12
C MET A 204 -3.86 -10.32 -15.32
N ARG A 205 -4.45 -9.34 -16.00
CA ARG A 205 -5.02 -8.11 -15.44
C ARG A 205 -6.34 -7.82 -16.13
#